data_AF-A0A350R0I9-F1
#
_entry.id   AF-A0A350R0I9-F1
#
_cell.length_a   1.000
_cell.length_b   1.000
_cell.length_c   1.000
_cell.angle_alpha   90.00
_cell.angle_beta   90.00
_cell.angle_gamma   90.00
#
_symmetry.space_group_name_H-M   'P 1'
#
loop_
_entity.id
_entity.type
_entity.pdbx_description
1 polymer ?
#
loop_
_entity_poly.entity_id
_entity_poly.type
_entity_poly.pdbx_seq_one_letter_code
_entity_poly.pdbx_strand_id
1 'polypeptide(L)'
;MEKTYKIGDKTFVLDEEKAVRAYQEKQVINGRQSEAFNLLPLKYQWAYDLYRKMKANHWEPEDVPMGKDIEQWKNTVELSEGERWIIMMGIGYFSAAEGIVGDNIQHVVRELVTAPEL
;
A
#
# COMPACT_ATOMS: atom_id res chain seq x y z
N MET A 1 11.17 -33.41 7.06
CA MET A 1 10.25 -34.40 7.69
C MET A 1 8.80 -33.92 7.49
N GLU A 2 7.88 -34.83 7.18
CA GLU A 2 6.45 -34.50 7.07
C GLU A 2 5.80 -34.43 8.45
N LYS A 3 5.02 -33.39 8.69
CA LYS A 3 4.33 -33.15 9.96
C LYS A 3 2.84 -33.00 9.71
N THR A 4 2.07 -33.84 10.40
CA THR A 4 0.62 -33.91 10.18
C THR A 4 -0.11 -33.07 11.21
N TYR A 5 -0.94 -32.14 10.76
CA TYR A 5 -1.80 -31.30 11.58
C TYR A 5 -3.25 -31.70 11.37
N LYS A 6 -4.00 -31.91 12.46
CA LYS A 6 -5.42 -32.22 12.42
C LYS A 6 -6.22 -31.01 12.90
N ILE A 7 -7.09 -30.47 12.05
CA ILE A 7 -7.94 -29.31 12.36
C ILE A 7 -9.38 -29.73 12.10
N GLY A 8 -10.13 -29.96 13.18
CA GLY A 8 -11.43 -30.63 13.11
C GLY A 8 -11.29 -32.01 12.49
N ASP A 9 -12.10 -32.29 11.46
CA ASP A 9 -12.10 -33.58 10.75
C ASP A 9 -11.08 -33.62 9.59
N LYS A 10 -10.38 -32.51 9.31
CA LYS A 10 -9.41 -32.42 8.22
C LYS A 10 -7.98 -32.68 8.70
N THR A 11 -7.23 -33.38 7.86
CA THR A 11 -5.82 -33.68 8.08
C THR A 11 -5.00 -32.96 7.02
N PHE A 12 -4.01 -32.20 7.46
CA PHE A 12 -3.09 -31.45 6.61
C PHE A 12 -1.68 -32.00 6.82
N VAL A 13 -1.00 -32.36 5.73
CA VAL A 13 0.41 -32.74 5.77
C VAL A 13 1.24 -31.52 5.40
N LEU A 14 2.09 -31.09 6.33
CA LEU A 14 3.06 -30.02 6.10
C LEU A 14 4.43 -30.63 5.85
N ASP A 15 5.00 -30.32 4.70
CA ASP A 15 6.44 -30.49 4.48
C ASP A 15 7.16 -29.34 5.20
N GLU A 16 7.70 -29.64 6.39
CA GLU A 16 8.34 -28.67 7.27
C GLU A 16 9.61 -28.07 6.64
N GLU A 17 10.37 -28.88 5.91
CA GLU A 17 11.59 -28.42 5.23
C GLU A 17 11.27 -27.47 4.09
N LYS A 18 10.25 -27.80 3.28
CA LYS A 18 9.76 -26.92 2.22
C LYS A 18 9.21 -25.61 2.77
N ALA A 19 8.52 -25.65 3.91
CA ALA A 19 7.98 -24.46 4.58
C ALA A 19 9.10 -23.55 5.13
N VAL A 20 10.08 -24.12 5.84
CA VAL A 20 11.24 -23.37 6.35
C VAL A 20 12.04 -22.76 5.20
N ARG A 21 12.31 -23.53 4.14
CA ARG A 21 13.01 -23.03 2.95
C ARG A 21 12.25 -21.86 2.31
N ALA A 22 10.94 -22.00 2.11
CA ALA A 22 10.10 -20.93 1.55
C ALA A 22 10.18 -19.63 2.36
N TYR A 23 10.16 -19.74 3.69
CA TYR A 23 10.32 -18.59 4.57
C TYR A 23 11.70 -17.94 4.47
N GLN A 24 12.77 -18.74 4.46
CA GLN A 24 14.14 -18.22 4.38
C GLN A 24 14.42 -17.53 3.04
N GLU A 25 13.85 -18.02 1.95
CA GLU A 25 13.97 -17.46 0.60
C GLU A 25 13.18 -16.16 0.38
N LYS A 26 12.32 -15.73 1.32
CA LYS A 26 11.70 -14.39 1.26
C LYS A 26 12.79 -13.33 1.34
N GLN A 27 12.88 -12.45 0.36
CA GLN A 27 13.77 -11.29 0.35
C GLN A 27 13.01 -10.06 -0.16
N VAL A 28 13.50 -8.87 0.16
CA VAL A 28 12.90 -7.62 -0.34
C VAL A 28 12.96 -7.59 -1.87
N ILE A 29 14.14 -7.89 -2.44
CA ILE A 29 14.39 -8.01 -3.88
C ILE A 29 15.07 -9.35 -4.17
N ASN A 30 14.91 -9.88 -5.38
CA ASN A 30 15.53 -11.13 -5.86
C ASN A 30 15.24 -12.37 -4.98
N GLY A 31 14.17 -12.34 -4.18
CA GLY A 31 13.72 -13.47 -3.40
C GLY A 31 12.91 -14.47 -4.23
N ARG A 32 12.40 -15.50 -3.54
CA ARG A 32 11.55 -16.52 -4.15
C ARG A 32 10.32 -15.92 -4.82
N GLN A 33 10.12 -16.30 -6.09
CA GLN A 33 8.89 -16.04 -6.83
C GLN A 33 7.87 -17.17 -6.62
N SER A 34 6.59 -16.82 -6.54
CA SER A 34 5.49 -17.76 -6.33
C SER A 34 4.23 -17.23 -6.98
N GLU A 35 3.58 -18.06 -7.80
CA GLU A 35 2.27 -17.78 -8.41
C GLU A 35 1.13 -17.74 -7.38
N ALA A 36 1.37 -18.26 -6.17
CA ALA A 36 0.41 -18.24 -5.08
C ALA A 36 0.66 -17.06 -4.12
N PHE A 37 -0.42 -16.38 -3.72
CA PHE A 37 -0.40 -15.36 -2.68
C PHE A 37 -0.24 -15.98 -1.28
N ASN A 38 1.00 -16.31 -0.94
CA ASN A 38 1.36 -16.93 0.34
C ASN A 38 1.86 -15.87 1.33
N LEU A 39 0.94 -15.11 1.92
CA LEU A 39 1.29 -14.05 2.88
C LEU A 39 2.03 -14.60 4.11
N LEU A 40 1.54 -15.70 4.68
CA LEU A 40 2.09 -16.29 5.89
C LEU A 40 3.18 -17.34 5.59
N PRO A 41 4.18 -17.52 6.48
CA PRO A 41 4.46 -16.66 7.64
C PRO A 41 5.13 -15.33 7.23
N LEU A 42 4.86 -14.26 7.98
CA LEU A 42 5.47 -12.94 7.75
C LEU A 42 6.95 -12.96 8.14
N LYS A 43 7.84 -12.55 7.24
CA LYS A 43 9.27 -12.30 7.52
C LYS A 43 9.50 -10.85 7.88
N TYR A 44 8.83 -9.93 7.17
CA TYR A 44 8.93 -8.49 7.39
C TYR A 44 7.71 -7.97 8.15
N GLN A 45 7.67 -8.23 9.46
CA GLN A 45 6.52 -7.85 10.31
C GLN A 45 6.18 -6.36 10.26
N TRP A 46 7.20 -5.50 10.12
CA TRP A 46 7.06 -4.06 10.02
C TRP A 46 6.19 -3.62 8.83
N ALA A 47 6.24 -4.34 7.71
CA ALA A 47 5.49 -4.01 6.51
C ALA A 47 3.99 -4.26 6.73
N TYR A 48 3.66 -5.39 7.36
CA TYR A 48 2.30 -5.68 7.76
C TYR A 48 1.78 -4.69 8.81
N ASP A 49 2.63 -4.23 9.73
CA ASP A 49 2.26 -3.20 10.70
C ASP A 49 1.99 -1.86 10.04
N LEU A 50 2.77 -1.47 9.02
CA LEU A 50 2.48 -0.30 8.19
C LEU A 50 1.16 -0.44 7.44
N TYR A 51 0.91 -1.59 6.79
CA TYR A 51 -0.37 -1.86 6.13
C TYR A 51 -1.56 -1.68 7.09
N ARG A 52 -1.46 -2.23 8.32
CA ARG A 52 -2.51 -2.06 9.33
C ARG A 52 -2.72 -0.60 9.72
N LYS A 53 -1.63 0.17 9.89
CA LYS A 53 -1.71 1.62 10.18
C LYS A 53 -2.36 2.38 9.02
N MET A 54 -1.96 2.09 7.78
CA MET A 54 -2.56 2.71 6.58
C MET A 54 -4.06 2.40 6.49
N LYS A 55 -4.46 1.14 6.70
CA LYS A 55 -5.87 0.75 6.74
C LYS A 55 -6.67 1.47 7.83
N ALA A 56 -6.06 1.67 9.00
CA ALA A 56 -6.69 2.40 10.10
C ALA A 56 -6.83 3.92 9.82
N ASN A 57 -6.04 4.46 8.88
CA ASN A 57 -6.07 5.86 8.43
C ASN A 57 -6.97 6.06 7.19
N HIS A 58 -7.90 5.15 6.94
CA HIS A 58 -8.85 5.30 5.83
C HIS A 58 -9.73 6.55 6.04
N TRP A 59 -9.91 7.31 4.96
CA TRP A 59 -10.79 8.47 4.87
C TRP A 59 -11.26 8.61 3.41
N GLU A 60 -12.41 9.26 3.20
CA GLU A 60 -12.90 9.61 1.88
C GLU A 60 -12.91 11.14 1.72
N PRO A 61 -12.56 11.69 0.54
CA PRO A 61 -12.52 13.13 0.34
C PRO A 61 -13.87 13.83 0.53
N GLU A 62 -14.98 13.14 0.27
CA GLU A 62 -16.33 13.65 0.45
C GLU A 62 -16.71 13.91 1.92
N ASP A 63 -15.96 13.32 2.87
CA ASP A 63 -16.15 13.57 4.30
C ASP A 63 -15.67 14.98 4.72
N VAL A 64 -14.91 15.68 3.86
CA VAL A 64 -14.40 17.02 4.12
C VAL A 64 -15.28 18.07 3.42
N PRO A 65 -16.09 18.85 4.16
CA PRO A 65 -17.01 19.82 3.56
C PRO A 65 -16.27 21.04 3.00
N MET A 66 -16.39 21.26 1.68
CA MET A 66 -15.72 22.35 0.94
C MET A 66 -16.53 23.66 0.83
N GLY A 67 -17.64 23.80 1.56
CA GLY A 67 -18.59 24.90 1.37
C GLY A 67 -17.98 26.30 1.54
N LYS A 68 -17.15 26.48 2.58
CA LYS A 68 -16.47 27.75 2.85
C LYS A 68 -15.37 28.05 1.83
N ASP A 69 -14.61 27.03 1.45
CA ASP A 69 -13.57 27.12 0.42
C ASP A 69 -14.16 27.55 -0.92
N ILE A 70 -15.34 27.03 -1.29
CA ILE A 70 -16.07 27.43 -2.50
C ILE A 70 -16.52 28.90 -2.40
N GLU A 71 -17.05 29.34 -1.25
CA GLU A 71 -17.47 30.73 -1.03
C GLU A 71 -16.27 31.68 -1.15
N GLN A 72 -15.18 31.39 -0.44
CA GLN A 72 -13.93 32.16 -0.49
C GLN A 72 -13.34 32.19 -1.92
N TRP A 73 -13.32 31.04 -2.61
CA TRP A 73 -12.80 30.98 -3.97
C TRP A 73 -13.61 31.82 -4.95
N LYS A 74 -14.93 31.93 -4.77
CA LYS A 74 -15.82 32.78 -5.58
C LYS A 74 -15.72 34.27 -5.23
N ASN A 75 -15.32 34.61 -4.00
CA ASN A 75 -15.14 35.99 -3.57
C ASN A 75 -13.87 36.60 -4.20
N THR A 76 -14.03 37.64 -5.03
CA THR A 76 -12.93 38.28 -5.75
C THR A 76 -12.05 39.20 -4.90
N VAL A 77 -12.43 39.44 -3.64
CA VAL A 77 -11.74 40.38 -2.73
C VAL A 77 -10.97 39.65 -1.62
N GLU A 78 -11.41 38.45 -1.22
CA GLU A 78 -10.81 37.71 -0.10
C GLU A 78 -9.44 37.10 -0.39
N LEU A 79 -9.15 36.77 -1.64
CA LEU A 79 -7.86 36.20 -2.05
C LEU A 79 -7.20 37.12 -3.06
N SER A 80 -5.96 37.50 -2.77
CA SER A 80 -5.09 38.19 -3.72
C SER A 80 -4.76 37.29 -4.92
N GLU A 81 -4.29 37.91 -6.01
CA GLU A 81 -3.83 37.17 -7.20
C GLU A 81 -2.69 36.20 -6.88
N GLY A 82 -1.77 36.59 -5.99
CA GLY A 82 -0.66 35.74 -5.55
C GLY A 82 -1.13 34.50 -4.78
N GLU A 83 -2.12 34.65 -3.90
CA GLU A 83 -2.71 33.54 -3.15
C GLU A 83 -3.48 32.58 -4.08
N ARG A 84 -4.23 33.12 -5.04
CA ARG A 84 -4.90 32.29 -6.04
C ARG A 84 -3.89 31.53 -6.91
N TRP A 85 -2.81 32.20 -7.32
CA TRP A 85 -1.77 31.60 -8.14
C TRP A 85 -1.10 30.42 -7.42
N ILE A 86 -0.71 30.57 -6.15
CA ILE A 86 -0.06 29.48 -5.41
C ILE A 86 -1.00 28.28 -5.19
N ILE A 87 -2.30 28.53 -4.94
CA ILE A 87 -3.30 27.46 -4.81
C ILE A 87 -3.45 26.69 -6.13
N MET A 88 -3.60 27.41 -7.26
CA MET A 88 -3.71 26.77 -8.58
C MET A 88 -2.45 25.98 -8.95
N MET A 89 -1.27 26.52 -8.65
CA MET A 89 0.00 25.83 -8.86
C MET A 89 0.09 24.53 -8.04
N GLY A 90 -0.31 24.58 -6.76
CA GLY A 90 -0.34 23.41 -5.89
C GLY A 90 -1.29 22.34 -6.44
N ILE A 91 -2.53 22.70 -6.76
CA ILE A 91 -3.52 21.77 -7.32
C ILE A 91 -3.01 21.18 -8.64
N GLY A 92 -2.49 22.02 -9.54
CA GLY A 92 -1.95 21.58 -10.83
C GLY A 92 -0.82 20.56 -10.67
N TYR A 93 0.13 20.82 -9.76
CA TYR A 93 1.22 19.89 -9.48
C TYR A 93 0.73 18.55 -8.91
N PHE A 94 -0.05 18.58 -7.82
CA PHE A 94 -0.49 17.36 -7.14
C PHE A 94 -1.49 16.53 -7.97
N SER A 95 -2.29 17.15 -8.83
CA SER A 95 -3.21 16.42 -9.73
C SER A 95 -2.52 15.45 -10.68
N ALA A 96 -1.27 15.70 -11.06
CA ALA A 96 -0.47 14.80 -11.89
C ALA A 96 0.52 13.98 -11.08
N ALA A 97 1.13 14.57 -10.04
CA ALA A 97 2.17 13.92 -9.25
C ALA A 97 1.70 12.62 -8.57
N GLU A 98 0.48 12.60 -8.04
CA GLU A 98 -0.09 11.40 -7.41
C GLU A 98 -0.20 10.23 -8.41
N GLY A 99 -0.57 10.51 -9.66
CA GLY A 99 -0.60 9.51 -10.73
C GLY A 99 0.79 8.94 -11.04
N ILE A 100 1.81 9.79 -11.09
CA ILE A 100 3.21 9.37 -11.32
C ILE A 100 3.70 8.45 -10.20
N VAL A 101 3.38 8.77 -8.94
CA VAL A 101 3.74 7.93 -7.80
C VAL A 101 3.03 6.58 -7.87
N GLY A 102 1.71 6.58 -8.16
CA GLY A 102 0.93 5.35 -8.33
C GLY A 102 1.49 4.43 -9.42
N ASP A 103 1.76 4.99 -10.60
CA ASP A 103 2.33 4.26 -11.74
C ASP A 103 3.72 3.71 -11.42
N ASN A 104 4.57 4.47 -10.73
CA ASN A 104 5.90 4.01 -10.33
C ASN A 104 5.82 2.81 -9.38
N ILE A 105 4.90 2.83 -8.41
CA ILE A 105 4.70 1.71 -7.50
C ILE A 105 4.28 0.45 -8.27
N GLN A 106 3.30 0.57 -9.18
CA GLN A 106 2.77 -0.58 -9.92
C GLN A 106 3.72 -1.12 -10.99
N HIS A 107 4.40 -0.25 -11.73
CA HIS A 107 5.16 -0.63 -12.92
C HIS A 107 6.67 -0.70 -12.72
N VAL A 108 7.18 -0.29 -11.56
CA VAL A 108 8.62 -0.33 -11.25
C VAL A 108 8.88 -1.04 -9.94
N VAL A 109 8.30 -0.56 -8.84
CA VAL A 109 8.59 -1.12 -7.51
C VAL A 109 8.04 -2.54 -7.38
N ARG A 110 6.78 -2.75 -7.75
CA ARG A 110 6.11 -4.06 -7.66
C ARG A 110 6.78 -5.16 -8.48
N GLU A 111 7.45 -4.82 -9.58
CA GLU A 111 8.19 -5.77 -10.43
C GLU A 111 9.46 -6.30 -9.74
N LEU A 112 10.06 -5.50 -8.86
CA LEU A 112 11.33 -5.83 -8.19
C LEU A 112 11.14 -6.40 -6.78
N VAL A 113 10.03 -6.06 -6.12
CA VAL A 113 9.72 -6.51 -4.77
C VAL A 113 9.15 -7.92 -4.78
N THR A 114 9.78 -8.82 -4.01
CA THR A 114 9.53 -10.27 -4.14
C THR A 114 8.86 -10.91 -2.92
N ALA A 115 8.76 -10.21 -1.79
CA ALA A 115 8.06 -10.74 -0.61
C ALA A 115 6.60 -10.26 -0.60
N PRO A 116 5.62 -11.16 -0.38
CA PRO A 116 4.20 -10.85 -0.54
C PRO A 116 3.61 -9.92 0.53
N GLU A 117 4.31 -9.73 1.65
CA GLU A 117 3.92 -8.80 2.71
C GLU A 117 4.41 -7.36 2.52
N LEU A 118 5.24 -7.10 1.50
CA LEU A 118 5.76 -5.78 1.13
C LEU A 118 4.87 -5.15 0.05
#